data_AF-K0W3C4-F1
#
_entry.id   AF-K0W3C4-F1
#
_cell.length_a   1.000
_cell.length_b   1.000
_cell.length_c   1.000
_cell.angle_alpha   90.00
_cell.angle_beta   90.00
_cell.angle_gamma   90.00
#
_symmetry.space_group_name_H-M   'P 1'
#
loop_
_entity.id
_entity.type
_entity.pdbx_description
1 polymer ?
#
loop_
_entity_poly.entity_id
_entity_poly.type
_entity_poly.pdbx_seq_one_letter_code
_entity_poly.pdbx_strand_id
1 'polypeptide(L)' 'TPEDIAIVGQDGIAMAAWDCNDLTTLSLDHTAFIDAVVELIERHDAEIEGPHNITLTCNPRWGSTA' A
#
# COMPACT_ATOMS: atom_id res chain seq x y z
N THR A 1 24.09 7.88 -7.85
CA THR A 1 23.43 8.35 -6.61
C THR A 1 21.94 8.49 -6.88
N PRO A 2 21.08 8.74 -5.87
CA PRO A 2 19.67 9.10 -6.12
C PRO A 2 19.50 10.27 -7.10
N GLU A 3 20.54 11.11 -7.26
CA GLU A 3 20.61 12.22 -8.22
C GLU A 3 20.80 11.74 -9.67
N ASP A 4 21.36 10.55 -9.89
CA ASP A 4 21.50 9.94 -11.22
C ASP A 4 20.28 9.11 -11.59
N ILE A 5 19.74 8.35 -10.62
CA ILE A 5 18.57 7.48 -10.78
C ILE A 5 17.80 7.43 -9.45
N ALA A 6 16.55 7.89 -9.47
CA ALA A 6 15.62 7.75 -8.35
C ALA A 6 14.82 6.44 -8.47
N ILE A 7 14.73 5.68 -7.38
CA ILE A 7 13.94 4.44 -7.29
C ILE A 7 12.82 4.65 -6.28
N VAL A 8 11.59 4.36 -6.70
CA VAL A 8 10.41 4.33 -5.83
C VAL A 8 9.83 2.93 -5.85
N GLY A 9 9.74 2.30 -4.68
CA GLY A 9 9.12 0.97 -4.54
C GLY A 9 7.61 1.02 -4.31
N GLN A 10 6.99 -0.15 -4.25
CA GLN A 10 5.57 -0.33 -3.99
C GLN A 10 5.37 -1.17 -2.71
N ASP A 11 4.15 -1.15 -2.17
CA ASP A 11 3.68 -1.82 -0.94
C ASP A 11 4.17 -1.23 0.38
N GLY A 12 5.41 -0.74 0.44
CA GLY A 12 5.97 -0.17 1.67
C GLY A 12 6.11 -1.18 2.81
N ILE A 13 6.30 -2.44 2.48
CA ILE A 13 6.51 -3.55 3.44
C ILE A 13 7.70 -3.29 4.38
N ALA A 14 7.71 -3.99 5.52
CA ALA A 14 8.74 -3.84 6.55
C ALA A 14 10.19 -3.95 6.02
N MET A 15 10.44 -4.79 5.01
CA MET A 15 11.77 -4.94 4.41
C MET A 15 12.26 -3.68 3.68
N ALA A 16 11.35 -2.82 3.22
CA ALA A 16 11.74 -1.57 2.59
C ALA A 16 12.35 -0.58 3.60
N ALA A 17 12.28 -0.85 4.92
CA ALA A 17 12.84 -0.02 5.99
C ALA A 17 14.15 -0.57 6.58
N TRP A 18 14.71 -1.62 5.98
CA TRP A 18 15.96 -2.19 6.47
C TRP A 18 17.15 -1.32 6.06
N ASP A 19 17.94 -0.92 7.05
CA ASP A 19 19.03 0.08 7.04
C ASP A 19 19.69 0.38 5.69
N CYS A 20 20.21 -0.62 4.98
CA CYS A 20 20.95 -0.40 3.73
C CYS A 20 20.05 -0.15 2.49
N ASN A 21 18.72 -0.25 2.64
CA ASN A 21 17.72 -0.13 1.60
C ASN A 21 16.49 0.65 2.10
N ASP A 22 16.67 1.69 2.90
CA ASP A 22 15.57 2.57 3.33
C ASP A 22 14.97 3.30 2.11
N LEU A 23 14.03 2.61 1.47
CA LEU A 23 13.53 2.93 0.15
C LEU A 23 12.28 3.80 0.27
N THR A 24 12.20 4.83 -0.57
CA THR A 24 10.95 5.57 -0.75
C THR A 24 9.93 4.67 -1.45
N THR A 25 8.73 4.51 -0.87
CA THR A 25 7.71 3.60 -1.39
C THR A 25 6.31 4.18 -1.29
N LEU A 26 5.40 3.72 -2.15
CA LEU A 26 3.97 3.86 -1.92
C LEU A 26 3.51 2.78 -0.94
N SER A 27 3.16 3.17 0.28
CA SER A 27 2.65 2.26 1.30
C SER A 27 1.14 2.10 1.19
N LEU A 28 0.70 0.86 1.35
CA LEU A 28 -0.71 0.52 1.50
C LEU A 28 -1.08 0.57 2.97
N ASP A 29 -2.22 1.16 3.30
CA ASP A 29 -2.82 0.94 4.62
C ASP A 29 -3.35 -0.51 4.66
N HIS A 30 -2.59 -1.39 5.31
CA HIS A 30 -2.91 -2.80 5.42
C HIS A 30 -4.23 -3.04 6.17
N THR A 31 -4.58 -2.19 7.13
CA THR A 31 -5.84 -2.30 7.86
C THR A 31 -6.99 -1.93 6.95
N ALA A 32 -6.92 -0.78 6.28
CA ALA A 32 -7.96 -0.36 5.33
C ALA A 32 -8.12 -1.35 4.16
N PHE A 33 -7.03 -2.00 3.72
CA PHE A 33 -7.08 -3.04 2.71
C PHE A 33 -7.84 -4.27 3.17
N ILE A 34 -7.53 -4.80 4.37
CA ILE A 34 -8.22 -5.97 4.92
C ILE A 34 -9.70 -5.65 5.15
N ASP A 35 -10.00 -4.48 5.71
CA ASP A 35 -11.38 -4.05 5.97
C ASP A 35 -12.20 -3.98 4.67
N ALA A 36 -11.64 -3.40 3.59
CA ALA A 36 -12.29 -3.33 2.29
C ALA A 36 -12.52 -4.72 1.66
N VAL A 37 -11.58 -5.65 1.83
CA VAL A 37 -11.74 -7.03 1.35
C VAL A 37 -12.87 -7.73 2.11
N VAL A 38 -12.91 -7.59 3.44
CA VAL A 38 -13.99 -8.14 4.26
C VAL A 38 -15.34 -7.55 3.87
N GLU A 39 -15.42 -6.23 3.68
CA GLU A 39 -16.65 -5.56 3.25
C GLU A 39 -17.19 -6.13 1.94
N LEU A 40 -16.32 -6.37 0.95
CA LEU A 40 -16.72 -6.95 -0.33
C LEU A 40 -17.26 -8.38 -0.19
N ILE A 41 -16.65 -9.18 0.68
CA ILE A 41 -17.09 -10.56 0.95
C ILE A 41 -18.47 -10.53 1.63
N GLU A 42 -18.63 -9.75 2.70
CA GLU A 42 -19.88 -9.66 3.46
C GLU A 42 -21.03 -9.14 2.61
N ARG A 43 -20.78 -8.14 1.75
CA ARG A 43 -21.78 -7.63 0.81
C ARG A 43 -22.19 -8.65 -0.23
N HIS A 44 -21.24 -9.45 -0.72
CA HIS A 44 -21.52 -10.53 -1.66
C HIS A 44 -22.39 -11.61 -1.02
N ASP A 45 -22.04 -12.06 0.19
CA ASP A 45 -22.78 -13.10 0.93
C ASP A 45 -24.19 -12.63 1.33
N ALA A 46 -24.37 -11.34 1.60
CA ALA A 46 -25.68 -10.75 1.93
C ALA A 46 -26.53 -10.36 0.71
N GLU A 47 -26.06 -10.64 -0.52
CA GLU A 47 -26.71 -10.24 -1.78
C GLU A 47 -26.98 -8.71 -1.87
N ILE A 48 -26.12 -7.89 -1.25
CA ILE A 48 -26.27 -6.43 -1.23
C ILE A 48 -25.65 -5.83 -2.49
N GLU A 49 -26.49 -5.18 -3.30
CA GLU A 49 -26.06 -4.49 -4.52
C GLU A 49 -25.15 -3.28 -4.20
N GLY A 50 -24.09 -3.08 -4.99
CA GLY A 50 -23.22 -1.92 -4.85
C GLY A 50 -21.96 -2.03 -5.72
N PRO A 51 -21.00 -1.09 -5.58
CA PRO A 51 -19.80 -1.09 -6.39
C PRO A 51 -18.98 -2.36 -6.18
N HIS A 52 -18.51 -2.95 -7.27
CA HIS A 52 -17.65 -4.15 -7.29
C HIS A 52 -16.16 -3.81 -7.10
N ASN A 53 -15.86 -2.53 -6.94
CA ASN A 53 -14.53 -1.98 -6.96
C ASN A 53 -14.42 -0.92 -5.86
N ILE A 54 -13.45 -1.11 -4.98
CA ILE A 54 -13.09 -0.18 -3.91
C ILE A 54 -11.71 0.39 -4.25
N THR A 55 -11.57 1.71 -4.23
CA THR A 55 -10.28 2.39 -4.43
C THR A 55 -9.73 2.79 -3.06
N LEU A 56 -8.54 2.30 -2.75
CA LEU A 56 -7.84 2.61 -1.51
C LEU A 56 -6.81 3.72 -1.74
N THR A 57 -6.65 4.57 -0.74
CA THR A 57 -5.64 5.64 -0.77
C THR A 57 -4.30 5.05 -0.33
N CYS A 58 -3.28 5.16 -1.18
CA CYS A 58 -1.91 4.84 -0.80
C CYS A 58 -1.23 6.07 -0.20
N ASN A 59 -0.36 5.86 0.79
CA ASN A 59 0.40 6.93 1.43
C ASN A 59 1.87 6.85 0.98
N PRO A 60 2.57 7.98 0.82
CA PRO A 60 4.00 7.93 0.61
C PRO A 60 4.71 7.59 1.91
N ARG A 61 5.63 6.62 1.86
CA ARG A 61 6.66 6.43 2.87
C ARG A 61 7.98 6.92 2.30
N TRP A 62 8.52 7.96 2.91
CA TRP A 62 9.82 8.51 2.53
C TRP A 62 10.93 7.70 3.19
N GLY A 63 11.84 7.19 2.36
CA GLY A 63 13.06 6.54 2.83
C GLY A 63 14.25 7.51 2.79
N SER A 64 15.24 7.25 3.61
CA SER A 64 16.51 7.96 3.68
C SER A 64 17.62 7.08 3.12
N THR A 65 18.04 7.37 1.90
CA THR A 65 19.29 6.80 1.39
C THR A 65 20.43 7.67 1.93
N ALA A 66 21.30 7.07 2.76
CA ALA A 66 22.54 7.71 3.22
C ALA A 66 23.56 7.84 2.08
#